data_AF-A0A7S0M165-F1
#
_entry.id   AF-A0A7S0M165-F1
#
_cell.length_a   1.000
_cell.length_b   1.000
_cell.length_c   1.000
_cell.angle_alpha   90.00
_cell.angle_beta   90.00
_cell.angle_gamma   90.00
#
_symmetry.space_group_name_H-M   'P 1'
#
loop_
_entity.id
_entity.type
_entity.pdbx_description
1 polymer ?
#
loop_
_entity_poly.entity_id
_entity_poly.type
_entity_poly.pdbx_seq_one_letter_code
_entity_poly.pdbx_strand_id
1 'polypeptide(L)'
;EADLAGYRAVRRTPVRTTYRGHTVLGMPPPSSGGPTLALMLNLLEHADMGGVGFNGAEYLARLSDAQNMAWPDRNEYIADADFEDVPLGDLTSKAYAAARYHELTRGGTARLVRP
;
A
#
# COMPACT_ATOMS: atom_id res chain seq x y z
N GLU A 1 -16.83 -30.76 13.01
CA GLU A 1 -15.49 -31.39 13.15
C GLU A 1 -14.66 -31.33 11.85
N ALA A 2 -15.27 -31.51 10.67
CA ALA A 2 -14.55 -31.49 9.38
C ALA A 2 -13.75 -30.19 9.10
N ASP A 3 -14.29 -29.01 9.44
CA ASP A 3 -13.60 -27.73 9.22
C ASP A 3 -12.28 -27.63 9.99
N LEU A 4 -12.29 -28.04 11.26
CA LEU A 4 -11.09 -28.04 12.11
C LEU A 4 -10.06 -29.06 11.63
N ALA A 5 -10.51 -30.25 11.19
CA ALA A 5 -9.63 -31.27 10.64
C ALA A 5 -9.01 -30.84 9.29
N GLY A 6 -9.73 -30.01 8.52
CA GLY A 6 -9.30 -29.47 7.23
C GLY A 6 -8.37 -28.26 7.31
N TYR A 7 -8.35 -27.54 8.44
CA TYR A 7 -7.52 -26.34 8.60
C TYR A 7 -6.02 -26.62 8.39
N ARG A 8 -5.36 -25.76 7.62
CA ARG A 8 -3.91 -25.79 7.42
C ARG A 8 -3.35 -24.37 7.52
N ALA A 9 -2.29 -24.20 8.31
CA ALA A 9 -1.53 -22.96 8.32
C ALA A 9 -0.60 -22.92 7.11
N VAL A 10 -0.61 -21.81 6.38
CA VAL A 10 0.20 -21.61 5.18
C VAL A 10 1.33 -20.63 5.47
N ARG A 11 2.58 -21.04 5.22
CA ARG A 11 3.74 -20.12 5.24
C ARG A 11 3.79 -19.38 3.92
N ARG A 12 3.92 -18.06 3.97
CA ARG A 12 3.95 -17.19 2.78
C ARG A 12 5.18 -16.30 2.78
N THR A 13 5.66 -15.98 1.59
CA THR A 13 6.75 -15.01 1.38
C THR A 13 6.27 -13.61 1.75
N PRO A 14 6.98 -12.85 2.60
CA PRO A 14 6.58 -11.49 2.97
C PRO A 14 6.51 -10.55 1.77
N VAL A 15 5.61 -9.57 1.85
CA VAL A 15 5.72 -8.38 1.01
C VAL A 15 6.98 -7.63 1.41
N ARG A 16 7.76 -7.20 0.43
CA ARG A 16 9.01 -6.49 0.64
C ARG A 16 9.00 -5.18 -0.13
N THR A 17 9.28 -4.08 0.56
CA THR A 17 9.62 -2.80 -0.06
C THR A 17 10.84 -2.18 0.63
N THR A 18 11.31 -1.05 0.11
CA THR A 18 12.30 -0.20 0.76
C THR A 18 11.72 1.17 1.05
N TYR A 19 12.13 1.79 2.14
CA TYR A 19 11.78 3.18 2.46
C TYR A 19 12.96 3.87 3.10
N ARG A 20 13.48 4.91 2.44
CA ARG A 20 14.56 5.79 2.97
C ARG A 20 15.75 5.02 3.57
N GLY A 21 16.26 4.02 2.84
CA GLY A 21 17.42 3.22 3.23
C GLY A 21 17.09 1.98 4.09
N HIS A 22 15.84 1.78 4.49
CA HIS A 22 15.40 0.62 5.25
C HIS A 22 14.66 -0.39 4.38
N THR A 23 14.81 -1.68 4.68
CA THR A 23 13.93 -2.73 4.14
C THR A 23 12.73 -2.90 5.05
N VAL A 24 11.53 -2.87 4.48
CA VAL A 24 10.27 -3.07 5.21
C VAL A 24 9.64 -4.37 4.73
N LEU A 25 9.34 -5.24 5.70
CA LEU A 25 8.66 -6.52 5.46
C LEU A 25 7.24 -6.45 6.02
N GLY A 26 6.26 -6.80 5.20
CA GLY A 26 4.84 -6.80 5.54
C GLY A 26 4.19 -8.16 5.30
N MET A 27 3.03 -8.36 5.91
CA MET A 27 2.24 -9.58 5.70
C MET A 27 1.68 -9.63 4.28
N PRO A 28 1.85 -10.74 3.55
CA PRO A 28 1.27 -10.91 2.21
C PRO A 28 -0.25 -11.20 2.28
N PRO A 29 -0.95 -11.20 1.13
CA PRO A 29 -2.30 -11.76 1.02
C PRO A 29 -2.42 -13.11 1.75
N PRO A 30 -3.52 -13.37 2.49
CA PRO A 30 -4.79 -12.64 2.49
C PRO A 30 -4.79 -11.34 3.33
N SER A 31 -3.68 -10.96 3.95
CA SER A 31 -3.59 -9.65 4.60
C SER A 31 -3.50 -8.54 3.56
N SER A 32 -4.34 -7.51 3.71
CA SER A 32 -4.18 -6.26 2.96
C SER A 32 -3.10 -5.34 3.51
N GLY A 33 -2.62 -5.56 4.74
CA GLY A 33 -1.72 -4.64 5.41
C GLY A 33 -0.37 -4.47 4.71
N GLY A 34 0.29 -5.56 4.33
CA GLY A 34 1.61 -5.49 3.69
C GLY A 34 1.61 -4.77 2.34
N PRO A 35 0.77 -5.18 1.37
CA PRO A 35 0.73 -4.52 0.06
C PRO A 35 0.33 -3.04 0.17
N THR A 36 -0.68 -2.75 0.98
CA THR A 36 -1.20 -1.38 1.19
C THR A 36 -0.15 -0.47 1.84
N LEU A 37 0.56 -0.95 2.86
CA LEU A 37 1.64 -0.20 3.50
C LEU A 37 2.80 0.03 2.53
N ALA A 38 3.16 -0.96 1.73
CA ALA A 38 4.22 -0.84 0.73
C ALA A 38 3.91 0.26 -0.29
N LEU A 39 2.67 0.30 -0.81
CA LEU A 39 2.22 1.36 -1.71
C LEU A 39 2.29 2.75 -1.07
N MET A 40 1.81 2.90 0.18
CA MET A 40 1.88 4.18 0.90
C MET A 40 3.30 4.66 1.13
N LEU A 41 4.20 3.77 1.56
CA LEU A 41 5.59 4.13 1.76
C LEU A 41 6.26 4.55 0.45
N ASN A 42 5.95 3.85 -0.65
CA ASN A 42 6.43 4.23 -1.97
C ASN A 42 5.88 5.61 -2.42
N LEU A 43 4.60 5.91 -2.16
CA LEU A 43 4.01 7.22 -2.42
C LEU A 43 4.71 8.33 -1.60
N LEU A 44 4.97 8.08 -0.32
CA LEU A 44 5.61 9.03 0.61
C LEU A 44 7.10 9.27 0.31
N GLU A 45 7.74 8.47 -0.55
CA GLU A 45 9.09 8.79 -1.04
C GLU A 45 9.10 9.97 -2.00
N HIS A 46 7.97 10.25 -2.68
CA HIS A 46 7.83 11.39 -3.56
C HIS A 46 7.42 12.67 -2.83
N ALA A 47 6.88 12.54 -1.61
CA ALA A 47 6.58 13.66 -0.73
C ALA A 47 7.80 14.03 0.12
N ASP A 48 7.98 15.32 0.41
CA ASP A 48 9.20 15.79 1.09
C ASP A 48 9.37 15.16 2.49
N MET A 49 8.39 15.07 3.39
CA MET A 49 8.48 14.51 4.76
C MET A 49 9.60 15.04 5.72
N GLY A 50 10.82 15.28 5.28
CA GLY A 50 11.94 15.73 6.11
C GLY A 50 11.84 17.21 6.48
N GLY A 51 11.25 18.03 5.62
CA GLY A 51 10.99 19.44 5.87
C GLY A 51 9.78 19.74 6.76
N VAL A 52 8.98 18.73 7.13
CA VAL A 52 7.73 18.93 7.89
C VAL A 52 7.81 18.39 9.31
N GLY A 53 7.26 19.16 10.26
CA GLY A 53 7.17 18.72 11.66
C GLY A 53 6.25 17.52 11.82
N PHE A 54 6.69 16.52 12.60
CA PHE A 54 5.90 15.34 12.91
C PHE A 54 4.53 15.73 13.48
N ASN A 55 3.46 15.10 12.97
CA ASN A 55 2.06 15.40 13.32
C ASN A 55 1.60 16.85 13.11
N GLY A 56 2.37 17.67 12.40
CA GLY A 56 1.91 18.96 11.91
C GLY A 56 0.86 18.82 10.79
N ALA A 57 0.17 19.91 10.48
CA ALA A 57 -0.88 19.90 9.45
C ALA A 57 -0.38 19.38 8.10
N GLU A 58 0.81 19.82 7.65
CA GLU A 58 1.37 19.39 6.37
C GLU A 58 1.83 17.92 6.38
N TYR A 59 2.35 17.44 7.52
CA TYR A 59 2.66 16.03 7.70
C TYR A 59 1.41 15.17 7.58
N LEU A 60 0.34 15.55 8.28
CA LEU A 60 -0.93 14.82 8.26
C LEU A 60 -1.57 14.88 6.87
N ALA A 61 -1.52 16.02 6.18
CA ALA A 61 -2.02 16.14 4.81
C ALA A 61 -1.29 15.16 3.86
N ARG A 62 0.05 15.16 3.86
CA ARG A 62 0.86 14.25 3.03
C ARG A 62 0.58 12.77 3.35
N LEU A 63 0.43 12.45 4.64
CA LEU A 63 0.07 11.10 5.07
C LEU A 63 -1.34 10.71 4.58
N SER A 64 -2.34 11.58 4.78
CA SER A 64 -3.70 11.36 4.33
C SER A 64 -3.80 11.23 2.81
N ASP A 65 -3.04 12.00 2.05
CA ASP A 65 -2.99 11.86 0.58
C ASP A 65 -2.47 10.49 0.15
N ALA A 66 -1.39 10.01 0.77
CA ALA A 66 -0.87 8.67 0.49
C ALA A 66 -1.89 7.57 0.84
N GLN A 67 -2.61 7.74 1.95
CA GLN A 67 -3.69 6.83 2.34
C GLN A 67 -4.84 6.86 1.31
N ASN A 68 -5.33 8.05 0.95
CA ASN A 68 -6.42 8.22 -0.01
C ASN A 68 -6.09 7.62 -1.39
N MET A 69 -4.82 7.64 -1.80
CA MET A 69 -4.37 7.01 -3.05
C MET A 69 -4.32 5.48 -2.96
N ALA A 70 -3.91 4.91 -1.81
CA ALA A 70 -3.69 3.47 -1.68
C ALA A 70 -4.95 2.68 -1.29
N TRP A 71 -5.92 3.30 -0.62
CA TRP A 71 -7.15 2.63 -0.16
C TRP A 71 -8.06 2.10 -1.28
N PRO A 72 -8.28 2.82 -2.40
CA PRO A 72 -9.03 2.30 -3.53
C PRO A 72 -8.41 1.02 -4.10
N ASP A 73 -7.09 1.01 -4.31
CA ASP A 73 -6.36 -0.15 -4.84
C ASP A 73 -6.43 -1.33 -3.88
N ARG A 74 -6.35 -1.07 -2.57
CA ARG A 74 -6.58 -2.08 -1.53
C ARG A 74 -7.96 -2.72 -1.67
N ASN A 75 -9.00 -1.91 -1.84
CA ASN A 75 -10.37 -2.38 -1.84
C ASN A 75 -10.74 -3.10 -3.14
N GLU A 76 -10.13 -2.71 -4.26
CA GLU A 76 -10.37 -3.32 -5.57
C GLU A 76 -9.60 -4.63 -5.75
N TYR A 77 -8.31 -4.64 -5.39
CA TYR A 77 -7.41 -5.70 -5.86
C TYR A 77 -6.98 -6.70 -4.80
N ILE A 78 -7.06 -6.38 -3.50
CA ILE A 78 -6.51 -7.26 -2.47
C ILE A 78 -7.57 -8.24 -1.95
N ALA A 79 -7.33 -9.52 -2.22
CA ALA A 79 -8.13 -10.65 -1.77
C ALA A 79 -7.24 -11.78 -1.22
N ASP A 80 -7.84 -12.95 -0.96
CA ASP A 80 -7.05 -14.17 -0.73
C ASP A 80 -6.44 -14.64 -2.05
N ALA A 81 -5.11 -14.61 -2.14
CA ALA A 81 -4.38 -14.96 -3.35
C ALA A 81 -4.44 -16.46 -3.70
N ASP A 82 -4.99 -17.30 -2.82
CA ASP A 82 -5.24 -18.70 -3.14
C ASP A 82 -6.56 -18.87 -3.94
N PHE A 83 -7.37 -17.81 -4.05
CA PHE A 83 -8.68 -17.81 -4.71
C PHE A 83 -8.79 -16.80 -5.86
N GLU A 84 -8.08 -15.67 -5.78
CA GLU A 84 -8.13 -14.59 -6.76
C GLU A 84 -6.73 -14.14 -7.18
N ASP A 85 -6.60 -13.62 -8.41
CA ASP A 85 -5.34 -13.08 -8.91
C ASP A 85 -5.08 -11.67 -8.35
N VAL A 86 -4.22 -11.58 -7.34
CA VAL A 86 -3.79 -10.30 -6.75
C VAL A 86 -2.56 -9.75 -7.50
N PRO A 87 -2.61 -8.56 -8.12
CA PRO A 87 -1.49 -7.94 -8.84
C PRO A 87 -0.41 -7.37 -7.89
N LEU A 88 0.13 -8.22 -7.02
CA LEU A 88 1.00 -7.82 -5.91
C LEU A 88 2.30 -7.14 -6.38
N GLY A 89 2.86 -7.60 -7.50
CA GLY A 89 4.05 -7.00 -8.09
C GLY A 89 3.85 -5.54 -8.45
N ASP A 90 2.72 -5.22 -9.08
CA ASP A 90 2.39 -3.85 -9.49
C ASP A 90 2.09 -2.98 -8.28
N LEU A 91 1.19 -3.44 -7.39
CA LEU A 91 0.77 -2.72 -6.18
C LEU A 91 1.93 -2.34 -5.25
N THR A 92 3.00 -3.13 -5.24
CA THR A 92 4.17 -2.91 -4.37
C THR A 92 5.36 -2.30 -5.10
N SER A 93 5.24 -2.05 -6.41
CA SER A 93 6.32 -1.46 -7.22
C SER A 93 6.47 0.04 -6.97
N LYS A 94 7.71 0.53 -7.14
CA LYS A 94 8.02 1.96 -7.12
C LYS A 94 7.43 2.69 -8.34
N ALA A 95 7.39 2.01 -9.49
CA ALA A 95 6.88 2.58 -10.74
C ALA A 95 5.37 2.87 -10.65
N TYR A 96 4.60 1.92 -10.12
CA TYR A 96 3.16 2.11 -9.90
C TYR A 96 2.88 3.25 -8.92
N ALA A 97 3.59 3.28 -7.78
CA ALA A 97 3.47 4.37 -6.82
C ALA A 97 3.79 5.75 -7.43
N ALA A 98 4.80 5.85 -8.28
CA ALA A 98 5.13 7.09 -8.98
C ALA A 98 4.00 7.55 -9.92
N ALA A 99 3.36 6.61 -10.64
CA ALA A 99 2.20 6.91 -11.48
C ALA A 99 1.01 7.42 -10.65
N ARG A 100 0.72 6.76 -9.53
CA ARG A 100 -0.32 7.17 -8.57
C ARG A 100 -0.02 8.54 -7.96
N TYR A 101 1.23 8.80 -7.56
CA TYR A 101 1.64 10.12 -7.04
C TYR A 101 1.46 11.24 -8.08
N HIS A 102 1.75 10.94 -9.36
CA HIS A 102 1.52 11.90 -10.44
C HIS A 102 0.02 12.22 -10.66
N GLU A 103 -0.89 11.28 -10.40
CA GLU A 103 -2.34 11.55 -10.41
C GLU A 103 -2.77 12.45 -9.26
N LEU A 104 -2.25 12.21 -8.05
CA LEU A 104 -2.50 13.03 -6.87
C LEU A 104 -2.14 14.51 -7.14
N THR A 105 -0.95 14.76 -7.68
CA THR A 105 -0.45 16.13 -7.91
C THR A 105 -1.17 16.87 -9.04
N ARG A 106 -1.69 16.17 -10.06
CA ARG A 106 -2.47 16.77 -11.16
C ARG A 106 -3.92 17.11 -10.78
N GLY A 107 -4.47 16.45 -9.76
CA GLY A 107 -5.90 16.52 -9.44
C GLY A 107 -6.35 17.71 -8.61
N GLY A 108 -5.44 18.40 -7.90
CA GLY A 108 -5.83 19.20 -6.74
C GLY A 108 -6.45 18.32 -5.64
N THR A 109 -6.43 18.77 -4.38
CA THR A 109 -6.85 17.96 -3.22
C THR A 109 -8.17 17.20 -3.44
N ALA A 110 -8.11 15.88 -3.19
CA ALA A 110 -9.23 14.95 -3.03
C ALA A 110 -10.29 14.91 -4.15
N ARG A 111 -9.91 14.51 -5.37
CA ARG A 111 -10.87 13.80 -6.25
C ARG A 111 -10.95 12.33 -5.85
N LEU A 112 -12.11 11.72 -6.07
CA LEU A 112 -12.33 10.29 -5.88
C LEU A 112 -11.33 9.53 -6.77
N VAL A 113 -10.26 9.02 -6.15
CA VAL A 113 -9.21 8.28 -6.83
C VAL A 113 -9.81 6.91 -7.17
N ARG A 114 -9.90 6.61 -8.46
CA ARG A 114 -10.29 5.27 -8.92
C ARG A 114 -9.05 4.37 -8.97
N PRO A 115 -9.21 3.05 -8.75
CA PRO A 115 -8.16 2.09 -9.06
C PRO A 115 -7.67 2.28 -10.50
#